data_AF-A0A1B8RHZ1-F1
#
_entry.id   AF-A0A1B8RHZ1-F1
#
_cell.length_a   1.000
_cell.length_b   1.000
_cell.length_c   1.000
_cell.angle_alpha   90.00
_cell.angle_beta   90.00
_cell.angle_gamma   90.00
#
_symmetry.space_group_name_H-M   'P 1'
#
loop_
_entity.id
_entity.type
_entity.pdbx_description
1 polymer ?
#
loop_
_entity_poly.entity_id
_entity_poly.type
_entity_poly.pdbx_seq_one_letter_code
_entity_poly.pdbx_strand_id
1 'polypeptide(L)' 'MTSLQKIKILLLTIVVAMSGLELGERLAVPGMTGIFTPAEARVGRPLTPVSVAGVARRTVRRCAVGVYYC' A
#
# COMPACT_ATOMS: atom_id res chain seq x y z
N MET A 1 31.41 27.08 19.22
CA MET A 1 30.02 26.57 19.32
C MET A 1 29.92 25.74 20.59
N THR A 2 29.06 26.14 21.53
CA THR A 2 28.84 25.37 22.76
C THR A 2 28.15 24.04 22.41
N SER A 3 28.38 23.01 23.22
CA SER A 3 27.69 21.71 23.09
C SER A 3 26.16 21.86 23.07
N LEU A 4 25.63 22.82 23.84
CA LEU A 4 24.21 23.17 23.88
C LEU A 4 23.69 23.74 22.53
N GLN A 5 24.48 24.56 21.84
CA GLN A 5 24.11 25.05 20.50
C GLN A 5 24.03 23.92 19.48
N LYS A 6 24.97 22.96 19.55
CA LYS A 6 24.97 21.79 18.66
C LYS A 6 23.72 20.92 18.87
N ILE A 7 23.33 20.70 20.12
CA ILE A 7 22.11 19.95 20.47
C ILE A 7 20.85 20.66 19.97
N LYS A 8 20.75 21.99 20.14
CA LYS A 8 19.63 22.78 19.62
C LYS A 8 19.50 22.67 18.10
N ILE A 9 20.62 22.77 17.39
CA ILE A 9 20.63 22.66 15.92
C ILE A 9 20.20 21.25 15.50
N LEU A 10 20.71 20.21 16.15
CA LEU A 10 20.33 18.82 15.85
C LEU A 10 18.82 18.60 16.02
N LEU A 11 18.25 19.02 17.15
CA LEU A 11 16.81 18.90 17.40
C LEU A 11 15.98 19.63 16.35
N LEU A 12 16.40 20.85 15.97
CA LEU A 12 15.68 21.64 14.98
C LEU A 12 15.72 20.97 13.60
N THR A 13 16.85 20.39 13.21
CA THR A 13 16.95 19.64 11.94
C THR A 13 16.06 18.41 11.90
N ILE A 14 15.93 17.68 13.01
CA ILE A 14 15.06 16.49 13.10
C ILE A 14 13.58 16.88 12.96
N VAL A 15 13.16 17.95 13.66
CA VAL A 15 11.77 18.44 13.58
C VAL A 15 11.43 18.89 12.16
N VAL A 16 12.32 19.64 11.51
CA VAL A 16 12.11 20.09 10.12
C VAL A 16 12.04 18.89 9.17
N ALA A 17 12.96 17.92 9.28
CA ALA A 17 12.97 16.73 8.44
C ALA A 17 11.68 15.89 8.58
N MET A 18 11.21 15.67 9.80
CA MET A 18 9.96 14.93 10.06
C MET A 18 8.74 15.67 9.50
N SER A 19 8.67 16.98 9.69
CA SER A 19 7.55 17.79 9.19
C SER A 19 7.47 17.81 7.65
N GLY A 20 8.60 17.85 6.95
CA GLY A 20 8.66 17.79 5.50
C GLY A 20 8.09 16.48 4.93
N LEU A 21 8.28 15.36 5.63
CA LEU A 21 7.78 14.05 5.21
C LEU A 21 6.24 13.98 5.28
N GLU A 22 5.65 14.44 6.39
CA GLU A 22 4.20 14.48 6.60
C GLU A 22 3.48 15.41 5.62
N LEU A 23 4.05 16.58 5.33
CA LEU A 23 3.49 17.51 4.34
C LEU A 23 3.59 16.97 2.91
N GLY A 24 4.68 16.28 2.56
CA GLY A 24 4.86 15.66 1.24
C GLY A 24 3.80 14.59 0.96
N GLU A 25 3.46 13.80 1.98
CA GLU A 25 2.41 12.78 1.90
C GLU A 25 1.01 13.42 1.77
N ARG A 26 0.71 14.46 2.55
CA ARG A 26 -0.58 15.19 2.47
C ARG A 26 -0.80 15.90 1.14
N LEU A 27 0.27 16.36 0.49
CA LEU A 27 0.21 17.03 -0.81
C LEU A 27 0.18 16.04 -2.00
N ALA A 28 0.14 14.73 -1.73
CA ALA A 28 0.13 13.68 -2.74
C ALA A 28 1.23 13.86 -3.79
N VAL A 29 2.43 14.29 -3.36
CA VAL A 29 3.57 14.49 -4.25
C VAL A 29 3.94 13.13 -4.86
N PRO A 30 3.95 12.98 -6.20
CA PRO A 30 4.28 11.72 -6.84
C PRO A 30 5.66 11.22 -6.39
N GLY A 31 5.72 10.06 -5.75
CA GLY A 31 6.97 9.47 -5.21
C GLY A 31 7.17 9.62 -3.69
N MET A 32 6.29 10.36 -2.99
CA MET A 32 6.27 10.46 -1.52
C MET A 32 5.04 9.75 -0.95
N THR A 33 4.79 8.52 -1.38
CA THR A 33 3.68 7.71 -0.87
C THR A 33 4.13 6.91 0.34
N GLY A 34 4.30 7.58 1.48
CA GLY A 34 4.62 6.96 2.77
C GLY A 34 5.94 6.20 2.83
N ILE A 35 6.39 5.91 4.05
CA ILE A 35 7.55 5.03 4.28
C ILE A 35 7.22 3.57 3.88
N PHE A 36 5.93 3.24 3.78
CA PHE A 36 5.43 1.93 3.42
C PHE A 36 4.78 1.96 2.04
N THR A 37 5.01 0.91 1.26
CA THR A 37 4.32 0.74 -0.01
C THR A 37 2.81 0.52 0.23
N PRO A 38 1.94 1.17 -0.56
CA PRO A 38 0.50 0.94 -0.44
C PRO A 38 0.19 -0.53 -0.75
N ALA A 39 -0.38 -1.24 0.23
CA ALA A 39 -0.85 -2.61 0.05
C ALA A 39 -2.21 -2.60 -0.68
N GLU A 40 -2.20 -2.39 -2.00
CA GLU A 40 -3.41 -2.50 -2.81
C GLU A 40 -3.86 -3.96 -2.92
N ALA A 41 -5.00 -4.29 -2.33
CA ALA A 41 -5.70 -5.54 -2.60
C ALA A 41 -6.39 -5.47 -3.97
N ARG A 42 -5.68 -5.84 -5.04
CA ARG A 42 -6.26 -5.89 -6.39
C ARG A 42 -7.18 -7.10 -6.56
N VAL A 43 -8.48 -6.83 -6.63
CA VAL A 43 -9.51 -7.81 -7.01
C VAL A 43 -9.30 -8.23 -8.46
N GLY A 44 -9.39 -9.53 -8.75
CA GLY A 44 -9.36 -10.02 -10.13
C GLY A 44 -7.98 -10.35 -10.71
N ARG A 45 -6.87 -10.08 -9.99
CA ARG A 45 -5.54 -10.55 -10.40
C ARG A 45 -5.51 -12.09 -10.47
N PRO A 46 -4.74 -12.68 -11.40
CA PRO A 46 -4.51 -14.11 -11.39
C PRO A 46 -4.06 -14.56 -9.99
N LEU A 47 -4.71 -15.60 -9.44
CA LEU A 47 -4.47 -16.15 -8.09
C LEU A 47 -4.96 -15.30 -6.89
N THR A 48 -5.70 -14.20 -7.09
CA THR A 48 -6.39 -13.51 -5.98
C THR A 48 -7.85 -13.99 -5.82
N PRO A 49 -8.48 -13.77 -4.64
CA PRO A 49 -9.91 -14.00 -4.48
C PRO A 49 -10.71 -13.26 -5.55
N VAL A 50 -11.75 -13.90 -6.08
CA VAL A 50 -12.62 -13.34 -7.15
C VAL A 50 -11.89 -13.14 -8.50
N SER A 51 -10.82 -13.87 -8.75
CA SER A 51 -10.23 -13.92 -10.11
C SER A 51 -11.17 -14.59 -11.13
N VAL A 52 -11.29 -14.01 -12.33
CA VAL A 52 -12.14 -14.54 -13.42
C VAL A 52 -11.78 -16.00 -13.74
N ALA A 53 -10.49 -16.31 -13.81
CA ALA A 53 -10.01 -17.67 -14.02
C ALA A 53 -10.38 -18.62 -12.86
N GLY A 54 -10.39 -18.13 -11.62
CA GLY A 54 -10.82 -18.91 -10.45
C GLY A 54 -12.31 -19.19 -10.45
N VAL A 55 -13.13 -18.19 -10.78
CA VAL A 55 -14.58 -18.33 -10.93
C VAL A 55 -14.90 -19.34 -12.03
N ALA A 56 -14.31 -19.19 -13.21
CA ALA A 56 -14.53 -20.11 -14.34
C ALA A 56 -14.25 -21.57 -13.96
N ARG A 57 -13.10 -21.86 -13.32
CA ARG A 57 -12.77 -23.23 -12.86
C ARG A 57 -13.77 -23.76 -11.82
N ARG A 58 -14.24 -22.91 -10.90
CA ARG A 58 -15.21 -23.30 -9.86
C ARG A 58 -16.58 -23.58 -10.46
N THR A 59 -17.01 -22.77 -11.43
CA THR A 59 -18.26 -22.98 -12.17
C THR A 59 -18.19 -24.28 -12.96
N VAL A 60 -17.13 -24.51 -13.74
CA VAL A 60 -16.97 -25.76 -14.52
C VAL A 60 -17.00 -27.00 -13.62
N ARG A 61 -16.30 -26.97 -12.48
CA ARG A 61 -16.35 -28.09 -11.52
C ARG A 61 -17.75 -28.33 -10.98
N ARG A 62 -18.50 -27.27 -10.67
CA ARG A 62 -19.88 -27.36 -10.18
C ARG A 62 -20.85 -27.87 -11.26
N CYS A 63 -20.67 -27.45 -12.51
CA CYS A 63 -21.38 -28.00 -13.65
C CYS A 63 -21.12 -29.51 -13.79
N ALA A 64 -19.85 -29.92 -13.71
CA ALA A 64 -19.45 -31.32 -13.86
C ALA A 64 -20.05 -32.25 -12.79
N VAL A 65 -20.33 -31.74 -11.59
CA VAL A 65 -21.01 -32.50 -10.51
C VAL A 65 -22.52 -32.25 -10.46
N GLY A 66 -23.11 -31.58 -11.46
CA GLY A 66 -24.56 -31.37 -11.58
C GLY A 66 -25.16 -30.36 -10.60
N VAL A 67 -24.34 -29.51 -9.98
CA VAL A 67 -24.82 -28.47 -9.04
C VAL A 67 -25.53 -27.32 -9.77
N TYR A 68 -25.15 -27.07 -11.03
CA TYR A 68 -25.76 -26.05 -11.86
C TYR A 68 -26.24 -26.66 -13.18
N TYR A 69 -27.33 -26.11 -13.71
CA TYR A 69 -27.67 -26.28 -15.12
C TYR A 69 -26.68 -25.48 -15.95
N CYS A 70 -25.77 -26.24 -16.52
CA CYS A 70 -24.84 -25.86 -17.56
C CYS A 70 -25.11 -26.84 -18.72
#